data_AF-A0A3P1Z4H2-F1
#
_entry.id   AF-A0A3P1Z4H2-F1
#
_cell.length_a   1.000
_cell.length_b   1.000
_cell.length_c   1.000
_cell.angle_alpha   90.00
_cell.angle_beta   90.00
_cell.angle_gamma   90.00
#
_symmetry.space_group_name_H-M   'P 1'
#
loop_
_entity.id
_entity.type
_entity.pdbx_description
1 polymer ?
#
loop_
_entity_poly.entity_id
_entity_poly.type
_entity_poly.pdbx_seq_one_letter_code
_entity_poly.pdbx_strand_id
1 'polypeptide(L)'
;MKEKDTIEEVLLNYAECKWEQGQFDQAIADKTINKLRKRAGVAGMNVAEIDANFDPKRDPNVNPVLWEIRRERIIELMGEGFGFDDIRRWKVAPWFVNKQQLGMWIEQSRVKESLWDENTHLPTKSKTEGYIYLWADPLKEGKGWLDKYYLYQVPTDEIVLNPALAPNNPGWE
;
A
#
# COMPACT_ATOMS: atom_id res chain seq x y z
N MET A 1 22.30 7.19 0.52
CA MET A 1 21.09 7.25 -0.35
C MET A 1 20.89 8.73 -0.64
N LYS A 2 21.00 9.20 -1.89
CA LYS A 2 20.66 10.60 -2.20
C LYS A 2 19.14 10.67 -2.24
N GLU A 3 18.53 11.54 -1.44
CA GLU A 3 17.12 11.92 -1.62
C GLU A 3 16.96 12.42 -3.05
N LYS A 4 16.12 11.72 -3.81
CA LYS A 4 15.78 12.08 -5.18
C LYS A 4 14.38 12.65 -5.11
N ASP A 5 14.29 13.94 -4.77
CA ASP A 5 13.01 14.65 -4.84
C ASP A 5 12.67 14.82 -6.33
N THR A 6 11.63 14.14 -6.76
CA THR A 6 11.19 14.12 -8.16
C THR A 6 9.99 15.03 -8.37
N ILE A 7 9.81 15.55 -9.59
CA ILE A 7 8.63 16.37 -9.90
C ILE A 7 7.35 15.54 -9.78
N GLU A 8 7.46 14.24 -10.02
CA GLU A 8 6.44 13.22 -9.84
C GLU A 8 5.88 13.21 -8.41
N GLU A 9 6.77 13.11 -7.42
CA GLU A 9 6.39 13.14 -6.01
C GLU A 9 5.69 14.45 -5.64
N VAL A 10 6.21 15.59 -6.10
CA VAL A 10 5.63 16.92 -5.85
C VAL A 10 4.20 17.03 -6.41
N LEU A 11 3.97 16.51 -7.62
CA LEU A 11 2.63 16.53 -8.24
C LEU A 11 1.64 15.65 -7.46
N LEU A 12 2.08 14.49 -6.97
CA LEU A 12 1.27 13.59 -6.15
C LEU A 12 0.99 14.18 -4.75
N ASN A 13 1.99 14.80 -4.12
CA ASN A 13 1.82 15.52 -2.86
C ASN A 13 0.79 16.66 -3.02
N TYR A 14 0.88 17.43 -4.11
CA TYR A 14 -0.07 18.50 -4.38
C TYR A 14 -1.49 17.98 -4.64
N ALA A 15 -1.65 16.86 -5.37
CA ALA A 15 -2.94 16.22 -5.59
C ALA A 15 -3.60 15.78 -4.26
N GLU A 16 -2.86 15.07 -3.41
CA GLU A 16 -3.36 14.60 -2.12
C GLU A 16 -3.69 15.78 -1.18
N CYS A 17 -2.81 16.79 -1.08
CA CYS A 17 -3.09 18.01 -0.31
C CYS A 17 -4.36 18.72 -0.80
N LYS A 18 -4.58 18.81 -2.12
CA LYS A 18 -5.80 19.42 -2.66
C LYS A 18 -7.04 18.61 -2.33
N TRP A 19 -6.92 17.28 -2.26
CA TRP A 19 -8.02 16.44 -1.81
C TRP A 19 -8.39 16.72 -0.35
N GLU A 20 -7.40 16.72 0.54
CA GLU A 20 -7.63 16.99 1.97
C GLU A 20 -8.17 18.40 2.24
N GLN A 21 -7.89 19.36 1.35
CA GLN A 21 -8.46 20.71 1.38
C GLN A 21 -9.89 20.80 0.82
N GLY A 22 -10.44 19.72 0.26
CA GLY A 22 -11.72 19.73 -0.45
C GLY A 22 -11.68 20.51 -1.78
N GLN A 23 -10.48 20.65 -2.37
CA GLN A 23 -10.21 21.44 -3.58
C GLN A 23 -9.75 20.59 -4.77
N PHE A 24 -9.80 19.26 -4.66
CA PHE A 24 -9.44 18.37 -5.75
C PHE A 24 -10.61 18.23 -6.72
N ASP A 25 -10.42 18.74 -7.93
CA ASP A 25 -11.34 18.65 -9.05
C ASP A 25 -10.63 18.13 -10.30
N GLN A 26 -11.35 18.06 -11.43
CA GLN A 26 -10.77 17.63 -12.71
C GLN A 26 -9.59 18.52 -13.15
N ALA A 27 -9.65 19.83 -12.89
CA ALA A 27 -8.58 20.75 -13.27
C ALA A 27 -7.30 20.51 -12.44
N ILE A 28 -7.42 20.12 -11.17
CA ILE A 28 -6.29 19.66 -10.36
C ILE A 28 -5.77 18.31 -10.85
N ALA A 29 -6.65 17.34 -11.14
CA ALA A 29 -6.25 16.06 -11.72
C ALA A 29 -5.46 16.23 -13.02
N ASP A 30 -5.93 17.10 -13.92
CA ASP A 30 -5.28 17.46 -15.19
C ASP A 30 -3.91 18.11 -15.03
N LYS A 31 -3.72 18.90 -13.96
CA LYS A 31 -2.43 19.54 -13.64
C LYS A 31 -1.45 18.61 -12.92
N THR A 32 -1.92 17.49 -12.36
CA THR A 32 -1.15 16.56 -11.52
C THR A 32 -1.12 15.15 -12.10
N ILE A 33 -2.01 14.26 -11.62
CA ILE A 33 -2.08 12.83 -11.94
C ILE A 33 -2.14 12.58 -13.44
N ASN A 34 -2.93 13.35 -14.19
CA ASN A 34 -3.06 13.15 -15.64
C ASN A 34 -1.80 13.53 -16.42
N LYS A 35 -0.91 14.36 -15.85
CA LYS A 35 0.43 14.56 -16.45
C LYS A 35 1.26 13.28 -16.36
N LEU A 36 1.19 12.59 -15.22
CA LEU A 36 1.91 11.34 -14.95
C LEU A 36 1.33 10.19 -15.77
N ARG A 37 0.00 10.02 -15.74
CA ARG A 37 -0.71 9.00 -16.53
C ARG A 37 -0.45 9.16 -18.03
N LYS A 38 -0.47 10.39 -18.56
CA LYS A 38 -0.10 10.67 -19.96
C LYS A 38 1.34 10.27 -20.27
N ARG A 39 2.30 10.61 -19.40
CA ARG A 39 3.71 10.22 -19.57
C ARG A 39 3.87 8.69 -19.55
N ALA A 40 3.10 7.98 -18.73
CA ALA A 40 3.10 6.53 -18.62
C ALA A 40 2.25 5.80 -19.69
N GLY A 41 1.56 6.52 -20.58
CA GLY A 41 0.68 5.91 -21.59
C GLY A 41 -0.62 5.32 -21.03
N VAL A 42 -1.05 5.76 -19.85
CA VAL A 42 -2.29 5.34 -19.20
C VAL A 42 -3.41 6.36 -19.50
N ALA A 43 -4.64 5.88 -19.71
CA ALA A 43 -5.81 6.75 -19.91
C ALA A 43 -5.96 7.75 -18.75
N GLY A 44 -6.39 8.99 -19.02
CA GLY A 44 -6.55 9.99 -17.97
C GLY A 44 -7.60 9.61 -16.93
N MET A 45 -7.39 10.08 -15.69
CA MET A 45 -8.36 10.07 -14.60
C MET A 45 -9.48 11.06 -14.91
N ASN A 46 -10.72 10.54 -15.01
CA ASN A 46 -11.94 11.34 -15.02
C ASN A 46 -12.58 11.29 -13.63
N VAL A 47 -12.49 12.38 -12.87
CA VAL A 47 -12.93 12.43 -11.46
C VAL A 47 -14.43 12.15 -11.33
N ALA A 48 -15.23 12.53 -12.33
CA ALA A 48 -16.68 12.34 -12.31
C ALA A 48 -17.11 10.86 -12.48
N GLU A 49 -16.22 10.00 -12.99
CA GLU A 49 -16.50 8.57 -13.17
C GLU A 49 -16.14 7.73 -11.94
N ILE A 50 -15.44 8.32 -10.96
CA ILE A 50 -14.91 7.59 -9.81
C ILE A 50 -15.96 7.58 -8.69
N ASP A 51 -16.77 6.54 -8.68
CA ASP A 51 -17.77 6.26 -7.66
C ASP A 51 -17.38 5.06 -6.79
N ALA A 52 -18.30 4.64 -5.91
CA ALA A 52 -18.07 3.51 -5.01
C ALA A 52 -17.83 2.16 -5.73
N ASN A 53 -18.28 2.03 -6.98
CA ASN A 53 -18.18 0.82 -7.80
C ASN A 53 -16.99 0.84 -8.77
N PHE A 54 -16.30 1.98 -8.91
CA PHE A 54 -15.16 2.14 -9.81
C PHE A 54 -14.05 1.13 -9.55
N ASP A 55 -13.68 0.94 -8.27
CA ASP A 55 -12.80 -0.14 -7.81
C ASP A 55 -13.49 -0.91 -6.66
N PRO A 56 -14.15 -2.05 -6.93
CA PRO A 56 -14.80 -2.86 -5.90
C PRO A 56 -13.82 -3.51 -4.91
N LYS A 57 -12.51 -3.53 -5.21
CA LYS A 57 -11.47 -4.17 -4.38
C LYS A 57 -10.70 -3.15 -3.50
N ARG A 58 -11.09 -1.88 -3.55
CA ARG A 58 -10.53 -0.82 -2.71
C ARG A 58 -10.77 -1.06 -1.22
N ASP A 59 -10.08 -0.31 -0.36
CA ASP A 59 -10.52 -0.17 1.03
C ASP A 59 -11.89 0.52 1.07
N PRO A 60 -12.96 -0.16 1.53
CA PRO A 60 -14.30 0.41 1.53
C PRO A 60 -14.41 1.68 2.40
N ASN A 61 -13.51 1.85 3.37
CA ASN A 61 -13.49 2.99 4.29
C ASN A 61 -12.81 4.23 3.71
N VAL A 62 -12.14 4.12 2.56
CA VAL A 62 -11.47 5.23 1.89
C VAL A 62 -12.35 5.75 0.77
N ASN A 63 -12.52 7.07 0.66
CA ASN A 63 -13.28 7.66 -0.44
C ASN A 63 -12.71 7.19 -1.81
N PRO A 64 -13.56 6.81 -2.79
CA PRO A 64 -13.10 6.31 -4.08
C PRO A 64 -12.08 7.19 -4.81
N VAL A 65 -12.25 8.53 -4.78
CA VAL A 65 -11.31 9.46 -5.43
C VAL A 65 -9.98 9.49 -4.67
N LEU A 66 -10.01 9.56 -3.34
CA LEU A 66 -8.80 9.47 -2.51
C LEU A 66 -8.07 8.15 -2.72
N TRP A 67 -8.80 7.04 -2.86
CA TRP A 67 -8.23 5.74 -3.16
C TRP A 67 -7.42 5.77 -4.46
N GLU A 68 -7.98 6.32 -5.54
CA GLU A 68 -7.26 6.44 -6.80
C GLU A 68 -6.06 7.39 -6.71
N ILE A 69 -6.14 8.50 -5.96
CA ILE A 69 -4.98 9.39 -5.70
C ILE A 69 -3.85 8.61 -5.00
N ARG A 70 -4.18 7.84 -3.96
CA ARG A 70 -3.21 7.01 -3.22
C ARG A 70 -2.65 5.89 -4.07
N ARG A 71 -3.48 5.26 -4.91
CA ARG A 71 -3.08 4.22 -5.85
C ARG A 71 -2.10 4.74 -6.89
N GLU A 72 -2.36 5.90 -7.47
CA GLU A 72 -1.43 6.57 -8.40
C GLU A 72 -0.08 6.83 -7.74
N ARG A 73 -0.08 7.30 -6.48
CA ARG A 73 1.15 7.47 -5.71
C ARG A 73 1.92 6.16 -5.52
N ILE A 74 1.24 5.08 -5.12
CA ILE A 74 1.85 3.77 -4.92
C ILE A 74 2.47 3.25 -6.21
N ILE A 75 1.76 3.37 -7.34
CA ILE A 75 2.22 2.84 -8.63
C ILE A 75 3.38 3.67 -9.18
N GLU A 76 3.25 4.99 -9.19
CA GLU A 76 4.25 5.91 -9.74
C GLU A 76 5.59 5.81 -8.98
N LEU A 77 5.54 5.69 -7.65
CA LEU A 77 6.72 5.69 -6.76
C LEU A 77 7.10 4.28 -6.29
N MET A 78 6.62 3.24 -6.99
CA MET A 78 6.88 1.85 -6.63
C MET A 78 8.39 1.56 -6.68
N GLY A 79 8.95 1.07 -5.57
CA GLY A 79 10.38 0.77 -5.47
C GLY A 79 11.27 1.95 -5.09
N GLU A 80 10.69 3.13 -4.82
CA GLU A 80 11.44 4.33 -4.42
C GLU A 80 11.46 4.57 -2.90
N GLY A 81 10.85 3.68 -2.10
CA GLY A 81 10.89 3.72 -0.63
C GLY A 81 9.70 4.39 0.05
N PHE A 82 8.84 5.11 -0.69
CA PHE A 82 7.69 5.84 -0.11
C PHE A 82 6.57 4.94 0.42
N GLY A 83 6.34 3.79 -0.20
CA GLY A 83 5.13 2.99 0.04
C GLY A 83 4.93 2.57 1.51
N PHE A 84 6.01 2.33 2.26
CA PHE A 84 5.89 1.95 3.67
C PHE A 84 5.52 3.14 4.57
N ASP A 85 6.10 4.31 4.32
CA ASP A 85 5.76 5.53 5.05
C ASP A 85 4.35 6.03 4.70
N ASP A 86 3.93 5.84 3.44
CA ASP A 86 2.58 6.18 2.97
C ASP A 86 1.50 5.36 3.70
N ILE A 87 1.61 4.03 3.76
CA ILE A 87 0.61 3.22 4.49
C ILE A 87 0.61 3.50 6.00
N ARG A 88 1.74 3.94 6.56
CA ARG A 88 1.85 4.35 7.97
C ARG A 88 1.15 5.67 8.24
N ARG A 89 1.46 6.73 7.47
CA ARG A 89 0.84 8.07 7.65
C ARG A 89 -0.66 8.06 7.34
N TRP A 90 -1.10 7.23 6.42
CA TRP A 90 -2.52 7.03 6.12
C TRP A 90 -3.25 6.19 7.18
N LYS A 91 -2.52 5.56 8.11
CA LYS A 91 -3.07 4.65 9.13
C LYS A 91 -3.86 3.47 8.54
N VAL A 92 -3.34 2.91 7.44
CA VAL A 92 -3.95 1.79 6.71
C VAL A 92 -3.00 0.59 6.58
N ALA A 93 -1.89 0.58 7.30
CA ALA A 93 -0.91 -0.51 7.24
C ALA A 93 -1.52 -1.91 7.46
N PRO A 94 -2.47 -2.13 8.41
CA PRO A 94 -3.17 -3.43 8.52
C PRO A 94 -3.85 -3.87 7.22
N TRP A 95 -4.45 -2.95 6.47
CA TRP A 95 -5.14 -3.28 5.21
C TRP A 95 -4.18 -3.80 4.14
N PHE A 96 -2.94 -3.32 4.11
CA PHE A 96 -1.95 -3.74 3.12
C PHE A 96 -1.12 -4.94 3.59
N VAL A 97 -0.61 -4.88 4.83
CA VAL A 97 0.36 -5.85 5.35
C VAL A 97 -0.29 -7.18 5.74
N ASN A 98 -1.55 -7.18 6.16
CA ASN A 98 -2.23 -8.39 6.60
C ASN A 98 -2.86 -9.19 5.45
N LYS A 99 -2.77 -8.72 4.21
CA LYS A 99 -3.29 -9.45 3.05
C LYS A 99 -2.46 -10.70 2.77
N GLN A 100 -3.12 -11.77 2.34
CA GLN A 100 -2.45 -12.96 1.84
C GLN A 100 -1.55 -12.57 0.65
N GLN A 101 -0.25 -12.81 0.80
CA GLN A 101 0.70 -12.62 -0.29
C GLN A 101 0.57 -13.78 -1.27
N LEU A 102 0.36 -13.45 -2.54
CA LEU A 102 0.17 -14.41 -3.61
C LEU A 102 1.26 -14.23 -4.65
N GLY A 103 1.71 -15.35 -5.22
CA GLY A 103 2.63 -15.34 -6.34
C GLY A 103 1.91 -15.13 -7.67
N MET A 104 2.59 -15.49 -8.76
CA MET A 104 2.04 -15.42 -10.11
C MET A 104 0.85 -16.39 -10.30
N TRP A 105 -0.13 -16.01 -11.13
CA TRP A 105 -1.14 -16.94 -11.63
C TRP A 105 -0.52 -17.90 -12.64
N ILE A 106 -0.64 -19.21 -12.42
CA ILE A 106 -0.01 -20.22 -13.27
C ILE A 106 -0.79 -21.53 -13.28
N GLU A 107 -0.66 -22.29 -14.36
CA GLU A 107 -1.12 -23.67 -14.42
C GLU A 107 -0.27 -24.56 -13.49
N GLN A 108 -0.92 -25.43 -12.71
CA GLN A 108 -0.25 -26.35 -11.80
C GLN A 108 0.74 -27.29 -12.51
N SER A 109 0.53 -27.59 -13.79
CA SER A 109 1.42 -28.40 -14.62
C SER A 109 2.81 -27.76 -14.83
N ARG A 110 2.92 -26.43 -14.69
CA ARG A 110 4.14 -25.66 -14.96
C ARG A 110 5.01 -25.42 -13.72
N VAL A 111 4.50 -25.77 -12.53
CA VAL A 111 5.13 -25.49 -11.22
C VAL A 111 5.06 -26.70 -10.30
N LYS A 112 6.01 -26.81 -9.36
CA LYS A 112 5.99 -27.87 -8.33
C LYS A 112 5.40 -27.39 -7.01
N GLU A 113 5.33 -26.08 -6.86
CA GLU A 113 4.73 -25.34 -5.78
C GLU A 113 3.22 -25.65 -5.69
N SER A 114 2.65 -25.40 -4.52
CA SER A 114 1.20 -25.50 -4.33
C SER A 114 0.55 -24.18 -4.73
N LEU A 115 -0.68 -24.25 -5.21
CA LEU A 115 -1.50 -23.09 -5.53
C LEU A 115 -2.34 -22.69 -4.31
N TRP A 116 -2.76 -21.43 -4.28
CA TRP A 116 -3.67 -20.90 -3.27
C TRP A 116 -5.09 -21.39 -3.50
N ASP A 117 -5.67 -21.97 -2.45
CA ASP A 117 -7.10 -22.26 -2.39
C ASP A 117 -7.83 -21.12 -1.66
N GLU A 118 -8.67 -20.41 -2.42
CA GLU A 118 -9.46 -19.28 -1.92
C GLU A 118 -10.55 -19.71 -0.93
N ASN A 119 -10.97 -20.99 -0.94
CA ASN A 119 -12.01 -21.48 -0.04
C ASN A 119 -11.43 -21.89 1.32
N THR A 120 -10.31 -22.62 1.29
CA THR A 120 -9.68 -23.15 2.52
C THR A 120 -8.62 -22.23 3.09
N HIS A 121 -8.15 -21.26 2.32
CA HIS A 121 -7.03 -20.39 2.65
C HIS A 121 -5.75 -21.19 2.98
N LEU A 122 -5.51 -22.26 2.21
CA LEU A 122 -4.40 -23.19 2.38
C LEU A 122 -3.77 -23.56 1.03
N PRO A 123 -2.52 -24.05 1.01
CA PRO A 123 -1.89 -24.55 -0.20
C PRO A 123 -2.57 -25.84 -0.70
N THR A 124 -2.82 -25.93 -2.00
CA THR A 124 -3.35 -27.13 -2.66
C THR A 124 -2.62 -27.46 -3.97
N LYS A 125 -2.60 -28.75 -4.32
CA LYS A 125 -2.15 -29.24 -5.65
C LYS A 125 -3.30 -29.79 -6.51
N SER A 126 -4.53 -29.73 -6.01
CA SER A 126 -5.70 -30.27 -6.71
C SER A 126 -6.24 -29.34 -7.80
N LYS A 127 -5.88 -28.04 -7.78
CA LYS A 127 -6.28 -27.06 -8.79
C LYS A 127 -5.46 -27.23 -10.06
N THR A 128 -6.08 -27.02 -11.21
CA THR A 128 -5.40 -27.00 -12.51
C THR A 128 -4.66 -25.69 -12.76
N GLU A 129 -5.13 -24.60 -12.17
CA GLU A 129 -4.51 -23.27 -12.22
C GLU A 129 -4.88 -22.41 -11.01
N GLY A 130 -4.11 -21.34 -10.79
CA GLY A 130 -4.30 -20.41 -9.67
C GLY A 130 -3.03 -19.65 -9.33
N TYR A 131 -3.11 -18.82 -8.29
CA TYR A 131 -1.94 -18.13 -7.76
C TYR A 131 -1.01 -19.09 -7.01
N ILE A 132 0.30 -18.96 -7.19
CA ILE A 132 1.28 -19.69 -6.36
C ILE A 132 1.13 -19.28 -4.90
N TYR A 133 1.03 -20.27 -4.01
CA TYR A 133 1.09 -20.04 -2.57
C TYR A 133 2.55 -19.81 -2.15
N LEU A 134 2.85 -18.61 -1.64
CA LEU A 134 4.21 -18.23 -1.24
C LEU A 134 4.42 -18.31 0.27
N TRP A 135 3.49 -17.74 1.03
CA TRP A 135 3.62 -17.56 2.48
C TRP A 135 2.29 -17.89 3.16
N ALA A 136 2.35 -18.26 4.45
CA ALA A 136 1.14 -18.39 5.22
C ALA A 136 0.53 -17.04 5.57
N ASP A 137 -0.75 -17.08 5.93
CA ASP A 137 -1.51 -15.92 6.35
C ASP A 137 -0.77 -15.22 7.52
N PRO A 138 -0.36 -13.95 7.35
CA PRO A 138 0.44 -13.24 8.34
C PRO A 138 -0.26 -13.14 9.70
N LEU A 139 -1.60 -13.04 9.72
CA LEU A 139 -2.36 -12.98 10.97
C LEU A 139 -2.33 -14.33 11.69
N LYS A 140 -2.47 -15.44 10.96
CA LYS A 140 -2.42 -16.79 11.55
C LYS A 140 -1.03 -17.15 12.05
N GLU A 141 0.02 -16.63 11.44
CA GLU A 141 1.40 -16.80 11.92
C GLU A 141 1.78 -15.87 13.09
N GLY A 142 0.89 -14.96 13.52
CA GLY A 142 1.23 -13.94 14.51
C GLY A 142 2.23 -12.89 14.03
N LYS A 143 2.43 -12.79 12.70
CA LYS A 143 3.29 -11.81 12.02
C LYS A 143 2.50 -10.64 11.41
N GLY A 144 1.21 -10.56 11.71
CA GLY A 144 0.37 -9.46 11.29
C GLY A 144 0.81 -8.12 11.87
N TRP A 145 0.28 -7.05 11.29
CA TRP A 145 0.51 -5.69 11.75
C TRP A 145 0.00 -5.48 13.18
N LEU A 146 0.85 -4.89 14.02
CA LEU A 146 0.51 -4.41 15.36
C LEU A 146 0.58 -2.88 15.36
N ASP A 147 -0.31 -2.22 16.11
CA ASP A 147 -0.36 -0.75 16.15
C ASP A 147 0.96 -0.10 16.60
N LYS A 148 1.77 -0.78 17.41
CA LYS A 148 3.11 -0.30 17.78
C LYS A 148 4.04 -0.10 16.58
N TYR A 149 3.83 -0.81 15.47
CA TYR A 149 4.65 -0.71 14.25
C TYR A 149 4.44 0.61 13.49
N TYR A 150 3.46 1.44 13.87
CA TYR A 150 3.35 2.80 13.34
C TYR A 150 4.48 3.71 13.80
N LEU A 151 5.19 3.37 14.88
CA LEU A 151 6.38 4.08 15.36
C LEU A 151 7.54 3.09 15.50
N TYR A 152 8.76 3.55 15.22
CA TYR A 152 9.94 2.73 15.49
C TYR A 152 10.23 2.72 16.99
N GLN A 153 10.78 1.62 17.51
CA GLN A 153 11.32 1.62 18.86
C GLN A 153 12.52 2.56 18.95
N VAL A 154 12.65 3.26 20.09
CA VAL A 154 13.93 3.85 20.48
C VAL A 154 14.87 2.69 20.85
N PRO A 155 16.09 2.60 20.29
CA PRO A 155 17.03 1.54 20.62
C PRO A 155 17.34 1.51 22.12
N THR A 156 17.32 0.32 22.73
CA THR A 156 17.52 0.16 24.17
C THR A 156 18.87 0.71 24.64
N ASP A 157 19.93 0.54 23.85
CA ASP A 157 21.25 1.07 24.16
C ASP A 157 21.26 2.61 24.26
N GLU A 158 20.48 3.30 23.42
CA GLU A 158 20.35 4.76 23.48
C GLU A 158 19.60 5.20 24.74
N ILE A 159 18.59 4.44 25.18
CA ILE A 159 17.89 4.69 26.45
C ILE A 159 18.83 4.48 27.65
N VAL A 160 19.71 3.46 27.60
CA VAL A 160 20.71 3.23 28.64
C VAL A 160 21.72 4.38 28.71
N LEU A 161 22.17 4.88 27.56
CA LEU A 161 23.09 6.03 27.49
C LEU A 161 22.41 7.34 27.92
N ASN A 162 21.14 7.52 27.58
CA ASN A 162 20.35 8.70 27.95
C ASN A 162 18.96 8.30 28.48
N PRO A 163 18.81 8.12 29.80
CA PRO A 163 17.54 7.73 30.42
C PRO A 163 16.38 8.70 30.17
N ALA A 164 16.65 9.94 29.75
CA ALA A 164 15.60 10.90 29.40
C ALA A 164 14.87 10.56 28.09
N LEU A 165 15.34 9.58 27.32
CA LEU A 165 14.64 9.03 26.15
C LEU A 165 13.50 8.07 26.53
N ALA A 166 13.38 7.70 27.81
CA ALA A 166 12.25 6.93 28.30
C ALA A 166 11.02 7.83 28.57
N PRO A 167 9.79 7.30 28.48
CA PRO A 167 9.45 5.94 28.05
C PRO A 167 9.62 5.75 26.54
N ASN A 168 9.74 4.48 26.11
CA ASN A 168 9.77 4.17 24.68
C ASN A 168 8.42 4.50 24.02
N ASN A 169 8.39 4.46 22.68
CA ASN A 169 7.17 4.66 21.92
C ASN A 169 6.08 3.64 22.32
N PRO A 170 4.77 4.00 22.24
CA PRO A 170 3.69 3.13 22.68
C PRO A 170 3.76 1.70 22.14
N GLY A 171 3.68 0.72 23.04
CA GLY A 171 3.71 -0.72 22.73
C GLY A 171 5.10 -1.32 22.52
N TRP A 172 6.16 -0.51 22.59
CA TRP A 172 7.54 -0.97 22.71
C TRP A 172 7.92 -0.99 24.18
N GLU A 173 8.35 -2.15 24.67
CA GLU A 173 8.81 -2.39 26.04
C GLU A 173 10.34 -2.44 26.09
#